data_AF-A0A7W1E031-F1
#
_entry.id   AF-A0A7W1E031-F1
#
_cell.length_a   1.000
_cell.length_b   1.000
_cell.length_c   1.000
_cell.angle_alpha   90.00
_cell.angle_beta   90.00
_cell.angle_gamma   90.00
#
_symmetry.space_group_name_H-M   'P 1'
#
loop_
_entity.id
_entity.type
_entity.pdbx_description
1 polymer ?
#
loop_
_entity_poly.entity_id
_entity_poly.type
_entity_poly.pdbx_seq_one_letter_code
_entity_poly.pdbx_strand_id
1 'polypeptide(L)'
;MIVGVDTGGTFTDAVFADGRTTKVPSRPDDPAAAVAAVLGQVRPALLAHGTTVATNALLERRGGRVALVADAGFEDVIEIGRQDRPSLYDARRDRPVPLVPRELRLAAGQPVPAGVDAVAVCLLHADLDGAGERAVADSIVGVDVVCSHQVSPEFREFERTVTTVISAYLRPVMRSYLRRLAPLADAVAVMTSAGGLVPLDAAVDRPAALLLSGPAGGVRAGVAAAMAAGFADAVTFDMGGTSTDV
;
A
#
# COMPACT_ATOMS: atom_id res chain seq x y z
N MET A 1 -13.10 -20.22 13.30
CA MET A 1 -11.69 -20.17 13.75
C MET A 1 -11.01 -18.97 13.11
N ILE A 2 -10.05 -18.34 13.81
CA ILE A 2 -9.21 -17.25 13.27
C ILE A 2 -7.92 -17.84 12.71
N VAL A 3 -7.47 -17.33 11.57
CA VAL A 3 -6.17 -17.69 10.97
C VAL A 3 -5.44 -16.40 10.58
N GLY A 4 -4.19 -16.27 11.01
CA GLY A 4 -3.28 -15.22 10.56
C GLY A 4 -2.44 -15.75 9.39
N VAL A 5 -2.32 -14.98 8.31
CA VAL A 5 -1.49 -15.31 7.15
C VAL A 5 -0.60 -14.12 6.81
N ASP A 6 0.69 -14.36 6.64
CA ASP A 6 1.62 -13.38 6.09
C ASP A 6 2.20 -13.86 4.76
N THR A 7 2.08 -13.04 3.74
CA THR A 7 2.63 -13.30 2.41
C THR A 7 3.90 -12.48 2.19
N GLY A 8 5.04 -13.11 2.46
CA GLY A 8 6.36 -12.56 2.22
C GLY A 8 6.88 -12.80 0.80
N GLY A 9 8.09 -12.34 0.52
CA GLY A 9 8.74 -12.51 -0.79
C GLY A 9 9.13 -13.97 -1.10
N THR A 10 9.57 -14.73 -0.09
CA THR A 10 10.03 -16.11 -0.26
C THR A 10 8.97 -17.14 0.13
N PHE A 11 8.26 -16.90 1.22
CA PHE A 11 7.29 -17.83 1.78
C PHE A 11 6.01 -17.13 2.19
N THR A 12 4.92 -17.89 2.12
CA THR A 12 3.65 -17.54 2.74
C THR A 12 3.45 -18.44 3.95
N ASP A 13 3.24 -17.81 5.09
CA ASP A 13 3.15 -18.43 6.40
C ASP A 13 1.73 -18.28 6.95
N ALA A 14 1.22 -19.30 7.64
CA ALA A 14 -0.05 -19.21 8.36
C ALA A 14 0.05 -19.75 9.77
N VAL A 15 -0.68 -19.10 10.69
CA VAL A 15 -0.85 -19.50 12.09
C VAL A 15 -2.34 -19.61 12.39
N PHE A 16 -2.75 -20.79 12.82
CA PHE A 16 -4.14 -21.10 13.18
C PHE A 16 -4.34 -20.84 14.68
N ALA A 17 -5.55 -20.44 15.08
CA ALA A 17 -5.86 -20.17 16.48
C ALA A 17 -5.68 -21.37 17.43
N ASP A 18 -5.59 -22.59 16.90
CA ASP A 18 -5.29 -23.80 17.67
C ASP A 18 -3.78 -24.11 17.78
N GLY A 19 -2.93 -23.19 17.31
CA GLY A 19 -1.47 -23.30 17.37
C GLY A 19 -0.83 -24.04 16.20
N ARG A 20 -1.61 -24.58 15.25
CA ARG A 20 -1.04 -25.15 14.02
C ARG A 20 -0.39 -24.05 13.19
N THR A 21 0.70 -24.42 12.50
CA THR A 21 1.37 -23.54 11.55
C THR A 21 1.58 -24.27 10.23
N THR A 22 1.54 -23.51 9.13
CA THR A 22 1.81 -24.04 7.79
C THR A 22 2.63 -23.03 7.01
N LYS A 23 3.53 -23.52 6.15
CA LYS A 23 4.41 -22.70 5.33
C LYS A 23 4.46 -23.27 3.92
N VAL A 24 4.31 -22.41 2.93
CA VAL A 24 4.46 -22.77 1.51
C VAL A 24 5.35 -21.74 0.81
N PRO A 25 6.02 -22.11 -0.30
CA PRO A 25 6.68 -21.12 -1.14
C PRO A 25 5.70 -20.06 -1.62
N SER A 26 6.12 -18.79 -1.58
CA SER A 26 5.35 -17.69 -2.15
C SER A 26 5.25 -17.84 -3.68
N ARG A 27 4.16 -17.34 -4.25
CA ARG A 27 3.91 -17.34 -5.70
C ARG A 27 3.74 -15.89 -6.14
N PRO A 28 4.81 -15.20 -6.62
CA PRO A 28 4.73 -13.79 -6.99
C PRO A 28 3.73 -13.52 -8.13
N ASP A 29 3.55 -14.50 -9.01
CA ASP A 29 2.57 -14.53 -10.09
C ASP A 29 1.13 -14.74 -9.57
N ASP A 30 0.97 -15.47 -8.46
CA ASP A 30 -0.32 -15.72 -7.84
C ASP A 30 -0.27 -15.81 -6.29
N PRO A 31 -0.18 -14.66 -5.60
CA PRO A 31 -0.05 -14.67 -4.14
C PRO A 31 -1.31 -15.23 -3.44
N ALA A 32 -2.49 -15.08 -4.05
CA ALA A 32 -3.73 -15.60 -3.50
C ALA A 32 -3.78 -17.14 -3.51
N ALA A 33 -3.16 -17.78 -4.51
CA ALA A 33 -3.03 -19.23 -4.52
C ALA A 33 -2.10 -19.74 -3.40
N ALA A 34 -1.06 -18.99 -3.03
CA ALA A 34 -0.23 -19.33 -1.87
C ALA A 34 -1.03 -19.23 -0.56
N VAL A 35 -1.87 -18.20 -0.42
CA VAL A 35 -2.81 -18.08 0.72
C VAL A 35 -3.79 -19.26 0.77
N ALA A 36 -4.38 -19.64 -0.36
CA ALA A 36 -5.27 -20.81 -0.41
C ALA A 36 -4.53 -22.11 -0.04
N ALA A 37 -3.27 -22.26 -0.46
CA ALA A 37 -2.46 -23.44 -0.16
C ALA A 37 -2.14 -23.58 1.34
N VAL A 38 -1.82 -22.48 2.05
CA VAL A 38 -1.60 -22.54 3.51
C VAL A 38 -2.89 -22.81 4.28
N LEU A 39 -4.05 -22.35 3.79
CA LEU A 39 -5.35 -22.64 4.40
C LEU A 39 -5.80 -24.09 4.18
N GLY A 40 -5.40 -24.71 3.06
CA GLY A 40 -5.81 -26.06 2.68
C GLY A 40 -7.32 -26.15 2.52
N GLN A 41 -7.97 -27.03 3.29
CA GLN A 41 -9.44 -27.19 3.30
C GLN A 41 -10.14 -26.29 4.33
N VAL A 42 -9.39 -25.53 5.14
CA VAL A 42 -9.96 -24.72 6.20
C VAL A 42 -10.50 -23.42 5.63
N ARG A 43 -11.78 -23.14 5.88
CA ARG A 43 -12.37 -21.81 5.67
C ARG A 43 -12.50 -21.09 7.02
N PRO A 44 -11.59 -20.15 7.36
CA PRO A 44 -11.64 -19.44 8.62
C PRO A 44 -12.83 -18.48 8.70
N ALA A 45 -13.30 -18.27 9.93
CA ALA A 45 -14.31 -17.25 10.22
C ALA A 45 -13.70 -15.83 10.07
N LEU A 46 -12.41 -15.69 10.39
CA LEU A 46 -11.63 -14.48 10.17
C LEU A 46 -10.24 -14.85 9.66
N LEU A 47 -9.89 -14.33 8.48
CA LEU A 47 -8.54 -14.34 7.94
C LEU A 47 -7.89 -12.97 8.19
N ALA A 48 -6.91 -12.92 9.09
CA ALA A 48 -6.06 -11.74 9.29
C ALA A 48 -4.84 -11.85 8.37
N HIS A 49 -4.64 -10.88 7.47
CA HIS A 49 -3.71 -11.02 6.36
C HIS A 49 -2.70 -9.88 6.26
N GLY A 50 -1.41 -10.19 6.36
CA GLY A 50 -0.28 -9.32 6.03
C GLY A 50 0.31 -9.66 4.67
N THR A 51 0.84 -8.66 3.95
CA THR A 51 1.37 -8.90 2.61
C THR A 51 2.48 -7.93 2.21
N THR A 52 3.44 -8.46 1.45
CA THR A 52 4.49 -7.70 0.78
C THR A 52 4.17 -7.38 -0.68
N VAL A 53 3.00 -7.78 -1.21
CA VAL A 53 2.62 -7.57 -2.62
C VAL A 53 2.66 -6.08 -3.01
N ALA A 54 2.14 -5.20 -2.15
CA ALA A 54 2.18 -3.75 -2.38
C ALA A 54 3.62 -3.22 -2.44
N THR A 55 4.46 -3.63 -1.48
CA THR A 55 5.87 -3.21 -1.40
C THR A 55 6.66 -3.69 -2.61
N ASN A 56 6.51 -4.95 -2.99
CA ASN A 56 7.22 -5.52 -4.15
C ASN A 56 6.77 -4.87 -5.46
N ALA A 57 5.46 -4.64 -5.64
CA ALA A 57 4.94 -3.95 -6.81
C ALA A 57 5.50 -2.52 -6.94
N LEU A 58 5.69 -1.81 -5.83
CA LEU A 58 6.30 -0.48 -5.82
C LEU A 58 7.80 -0.54 -6.15
N LEU A 59 8.56 -1.44 -5.51
CA LEU A 59 10.00 -1.59 -5.72
C LEU A 59 10.34 -2.03 -7.15
N GLU A 60 9.59 -2.98 -7.70
CA GLU A 60 9.79 -3.52 -9.04
C GLU A 60 9.16 -2.64 -10.14
N ARG A 61 8.51 -1.54 -9.76
CA ARG A 61 7.73 -0.68 -10.66
C ARG A 61 6.72 -1.47 -11.50
N ARG A 62 5.97 -2.36 -10.86
CA ARG A 62 4.88 -3.18 -11.44
C ARG A 62 3.50 -2.78 -10.90
N GLY A 63 3.18 -1.51 -10.92
CA GLY A 63 1.83 -0.97 -10.68
C GLY A 63 1.13 -0.54 -11.96
N GLY A 64 -0.01 0.14 -11.81
CA GLY A 64 -0.78 0.68 -12.92
C GLY A 64 -0.17 1.95 -13.52
N ARG A 65 -0.55 2.26 -14.75
CA ARG A 65 -0.22 3.53 -15.43
C ARG A 65 -1.10 4.65 -14.87
N VAL A 66 -0.49 5.62 -14.18
CA VAL A 66 -1.21 6.67 -13.45
C VAL A 66 -1.06 8.03 -14.12
N ALA A 67 -2.14 8.81 -14.12
CA ALA A 67 -2.07 10.27 -14.31
C ALA A 67 -2.17 11.01 -12.97
N LEU A 68 -1.42 12.11 -12.84
CA LEU A 68 -1.52 13.05 -11.73
C LEU A 68 -2.26 14.29 -12.21
N VAL A 69 -3.31 14.69 -11.50
CA VAL A 69 -4.01 15.97 -11.69
C VAL A 69 -3.74 16.84 -10.48
N ALA A 70 -3.19 18.03 -10.69
CA ALA A 70 -2.84 19.00 -9.66
C ALA A 70 -3.28 20.42 -10.06
N ASP A 71 -3.11 21.40 -9.18
CA ASP A 71 -3.27 22.81 -9.54
C ASP A 71 -2.33 23.21 -10.67
N ALA A 72 -2.78 24.17 -11.50
CA ALA A 72 -1.94 24.71 -12.55
C ALA A 72 -0.66 25.31 -11.97
N GLY A 73 0.50 24.86 -12.47
CA GLY A 73 1.82 25.23 -11.96
C GLY A 73 2.36 24.35 -10.82
N PHE A 74 1.59 23.36 -10.35
CA PHE A 74 1.99 22.40 -9.31
C PHE A 74 2.11 20.96 -9.81
N GLU A 75 1.98 20.74 -11.13
CA GLU A 75 1.98 19.42 -11.77
C GLU A 75 3.29 18.66 -11.53
N ASP A 76 4.40 19.39 -11.41
CA ASP A 76 5.75 18.85 -11.26
C ASP A 76 6.22 18.73 -9.81
N VAL A 77 5.33 18.89 -8.82
CA VAL A 77 5.69 18.83 -7.40
C VAL A 77 6.41 17.53 -7.02
N ILE A 78 6.00 16.39 -7.59
CA ILE A 78 6.62 15.08 -7.32
C ILE A 78 8.02 14.95 -7.91
N GLU A 79 8.35 15.74 -8.94
CA GLU A 79 9.68 15.78 -9.55
C GLU A 79 10.55 16.86 -8.94
N ILE A 80 10.00 18.02 -8.60
CA ILE A 80 10.70 19.09 -7.88
C ILE A 80 11.09 18.60 -6.48
N GLY A 81 10.19 17.86 -5.83
CA GLY A 81 10.38 17.27 -4.52
C GLY A 81 10.61 18.32 -3.43
N ARG A 82 11.14 17.85 -2.30
CA ARG A 82 11.74 18.72 -1.28
C ARG A 82 13.22 18.88 -1.57
N GLN A 83 13.80 19.99 -1.10
CA GLN A 83 15.25 20.20 -1.10
C GLN A 83 15.96 19.36 -0.03
N ASP A 84 15.42 18.18 0.31
CA ASP A 84 16.02 17.28 1.28
C ASP A 84 17.37 16.82 0.74
N ARG A 85 18.43 17.13 1.48
CA ARG A 85 19.82 16.73 1.17
C ARG A 85 20.30 15.74 2.22
N PRO A 86 20.07 14.43 2.02
CA PRO A 86 20.59 13.40 2.91
C PRO A 86 22.12 13.43 3.02
N SER A 87 22.80 13.81 1.93
CA SER A 87 24.23 14.11 1.89
C SER A 87 24.43 15.51 1.32
N LEU A 88 24.85 16.46 2.17
CA LEU A 88 24.92 17.89 1.86
C LEU A 88 25.85 18.25 0.69
N TYR A 89 26.88 17.41 0.46
CA TYR A 89 27.97 17.68 -0.50
C TYR A 89 28.04 16.68 -1.66
N ASP A 90 27.00 15.87 -1.86
CA ASP A 90 26.94 14.97 -3.01
C ASP A 90 26.43 15.70 -4.26
N ALA A 91 27.37 16.13 -5.11
CA ALA A 91 27.08 16.79 -6.39
C ALA A 91 26.51 15.85 -7.45
N ARG A 92 26.55 14.53 -7.23
CA ARG A 92 26.11 13.49 -8.19
C ARG A 92 24.84 12.79 -7.74
N ARG A 93 24.05 13.44 -6.90
CA ARG A 93 22.84 12.83 -6.33
C ARG A 93 21.87 12.45 -7.45
N ASP A 94 21.67 11.15 -7.62
CA ASP A 94 20.62 10.61 -8.46
C ASP A 94 19.26 10.79 -7.78
N ARG A 95 18.35 11.47 -8.48
CA ARG A 95 16.95 11.59 -8.07
C ARG A 95 16.18 10.39 -8.60
N PRO A 96 15.36 9.72 -7.78
CA PRO A 96 14.53 8.64 -8.29
C PRO A 96 13.58 9.21 -9.35
N VAL A 97 13.47 8.52 -10.49
CA VAL A 97 12.53 8.88 -11.55
C VAL A 97 11.10 8.80 -10.98
N PRO A 98 10.27 9.86 -11.07
CA PRO A 98 8.91 9.82 -10.52
C PRO A 98 8.06 8.68 -11.10
N LEU A 99 7.07 8.19 -10.34
CA LEU A 99 6.15 7.14 -10.80
C LEU A 99 5.26 7.60 -11.97
N VAL A 100 4.94 8.89 -12.01
CA VAL A 100 4.14 9.50 -13.07
C VAL A 100 5.07 10.28 -14.00
N PRO A 101 5.17 9.92 -15.29
CA PRO A 101 5.99 10.64 -16.26
C PRO A 101 5.39 12.01 -16.56
N ARG A 102 6.21 12.95 -17.05
CA ARG A 102 5.85 14.38 -17.17
C ARG A 102 4.58 14.64 -17.97
N GLU A 103 4.38 13.88 -19.04
CA GLU A 103 3.24 13.96 -19.95
C GLU A 103 1.92 13.48 -19.34
N LEU A 104 1.97 12.78 -18.19
CA LEU A 104 0.81 12.36 -17.42
C LEU A 104 0.60 13.19 -16.16
N ARG A 105 1.30 14.32 -16.03
CA ARG A 105 1.09 15.31 -14.95
C ARG A 105 0.37 16.52 -15.52
N LEU A 106 -0.87 16.69 -15.07
CA LEU A 106 -1.87 17.51 -15.70
C LEU A 106 -2.35 18.59 -14.72
N ALA A 107 -2.60 19.79 -15.25
CA ALA A 107 -3.33 20.80 -14.52
C ALA A 107 -4.81 20.41 -14.43
N ALA A 108 -5.47 20.77 -13.33
CA ALA A 108 -6.91 20.60 -13.17
C ALA A 108 -7.68 21.21 -14.35
N GLY A 109 -8.62 20.45 -14.91
CA GLY A 109 -9.38 20.82 -16.11
C GLY A 109 -8.76 20.39 -17.44
N GLN A 110 -7.51 19.90 -17.44
CA GLN A 110 -6.95 19.24 -18.63
C GLN A 110 -7.54 17.84 -18.82
N PRO A 111 -7.73 17.38 -20.08
CA PRO A 111 -8.26 16.06 -20.35
C PRO A 111 -7.26 14.98 -19.94
N VAL A 112 -7.75 13.95 -19.24
CA VAL A 112 -6.96 12.76 -18.89
C VAL A 112 -6.71 11.93 -20.16
N PRO A 113 -5.45 11.61 -20.52
CA PRO A 113 -5.14 10.77 -21.67
C PRO A 113 -5.72 9.35 -21.54
N ALA A 114 -6.02 8.73 -22.67
CA ALA A 114 -6.47 7.34 -22.69
C ALA A 114 -5.39 6.35 -22.24
N GLY A 115 -5.83 5.19 -21.74
CA GLY A 115 -4.94 4.08 -21.34
C GLY A 115 -4.19 4.32 -20.03
N VAL A 116 -4.72 5.16 -19.15
CA VAL A 116 -4.34 5.20 -17.72
C VAL A 116 -5.23 4.24 -16.94
N ASP A 117 -4.66 3.54 -15.96
CA ASP A 117 -5.37 2.61 -15.10
C ASP A 117 -6.01 3.33 -13.91
N ALA A 118 -5.42 4.45 -13.47
CA ALA A 118 -5.93 5.27 -12.37
C ALA A 118 -5.49 6.74 -12.49
N VAL A 119 -6.23 7.63 -11.82
CA VAL A 119 -5.90 9.07 -11.70
C VAL A 119 -5.72 9.43 -10.22
N ALA A 120 -4.59 10.04 -9.89
CA ALA A 120 -4.37 10.69 -8.60
C ALA A 120 -4.75 12.17 -8.73
N VAL A 121 -5.66 12.65 -7.89
CA VAL A 121 -6.08 14.07 -7.84
C VAL A 121 -5.54 14.66 -6.54
N CYS A 122 -4.71 15.69 -6.66
CA CYS A 122 -4.03 16.34 -5.54
C CYS A 122 -4.13 17.86 -5.70
N LEU A 123 -5.13 18.47 -5.08
CA LEU A 123 -5.26 19.92 -5.08
C LEU A 123 -4.69 20.54 -3.80
N LEU A 124 -4.20 21.77 -3.91
CA LEU A 124 -3.77 22.58 -2.78
C LEU A 124 -4.95 22.78 -1.83
N HIS A 125 -4.65 22.74 -0.53
CA HIS A 125 -5.63 22.88 0.56
C HIS A 125 -6.78 21.86 0.56
N ALA A 126 -6.69 20.77 -0.22
CA ALA A 126 -7.66 19.68 -0.15
C ALA A 126 -7.68 18.96 1.21
N ASP A 127 -6.60 19.11 2.01
CA ASP A 127 -6.55 18.70 3.41
C ASP A 127 -7.54 19.48 4.31
N LEU A 128 -7.88 20.72 3.93
CA LEU A 128 -8.86 21.54 4.62
C LEU A 128 -10.27 21.36 4.04
N ASP A 129 -10.38 21.33 2.71
CA ASP A 129 -11.65 21.10 2.00
C ASP A 129 -11.44 20.31 0.70
N GLY A 130 -11.90 19.05 0.69
CA GLY A 130 -11.84 18.19 -0.49
C GLY A 130 -12.85 18.48 -1.60
N ALA A 131 -13.64 19.56 -1.55
CA ALA A 131 -14.69 19.84 -2.53
C ALA A 131 -14.16 19.97 -3.95
N GLY A 132 -13.03 20.65 -4.13
CA GLY A 132 -12.38 20.78 -5.44
C GLY A 132 -11.96 19.43 -6.01
N GLU A 133 -11.36 18.56 -5.19
CA GLU A 133 -10.95 17.23 -5.65
C GLU A 133 -12.13 16.35 -6.02
N ARG A 134 -13.23 16.42 -5.26
CA ARG A 134 -14.48 15.71 -5.58
C ARG A 134 -15.04 16.17 -6.92
N ALA A 135 -15.09 17.48 -7.16
CA ALA A 135 -15.56 18.01 -8.43
C ALA A 135 -14.69 17.56 -9.63
N VAL A 136 -13.37 17.51 -9.46
CA VAL A 136 -12.45 16.97 -10.48
C VAL A 136 -12.70 15.47 -10.67
N ALA A 137 -12.82 14.71 -9.60
CA ALA A 137 -13.06 13.27 -9.68
C ALA A 137 -14.38 12.93 -10.40
N ASP A 138 -15.45 13.66 -10.09
CA ASP A 138 -16.77 13.47 -10.72
C ASP A 138 -16.76 13.80 -12.22
N SER A 139 -15.81 14.62 -12.68
CA SER A 139 -15.64 14.95 -14.11
C SER A 139 -14.90 13.88 -14.91
N ILE A 140 -14.19 12.96 -14.24
CA ILE A 140 -13.38 11.91 -14.86
C ILE A 140 -14.20 10.62 -14.90
N VAL A 141 -14.47 10.11 -16.10
CA VAL A 141 -15.32 8.92 -16.30
C VAL A 141 -14.50 7.73 -16.80
N GLY A 142 -14.82 6.54 -16.29
CA GLY A 142 -14.29 5.27 -16.80
C GLY A 142 -12.91 4.88 -16.30
N VAL A 143 -12.34 5.63 -15.34
CA VAL A 143 -11.05 5.36 -14.71
C VAL A 143 -11.19 5.50 -13.19
N ASP A 144 -10.46 4.67 -12.43
CA ASP A 144 -10.42 4.81 -10.97
C ASP A 144 -9.76 6.13 -10.57
N VAL A 145 -10.47 6.96 -9.81
CA VAL A 145 -9.94 8.21 -9.26
C VAL A 145 -9.59 8.04 -7.78
N VAL A 146 -8.44 8.58 -7.38
CA VAL A 146 -7.95 8.60 -6.01
C VAL A 146 -7.71 10.05 -5.62
N CYS A 147 -8.48 10.54 -4.64
CA CYS A 147 -8.38 11.91 -4.16
C CYS A 147 -7.47 12.00 -2.93
N SER A 148 -6.61 13.00 -2.89
CA SER A 148 -5.62 13.16 -1.82
C SER A 148 -6.25 13.41 -0.45
N HIS A 149 -7.39 14.11 -0.37
CA HIS A 149 -8.14 14.32 0.88
C HIS A 149 -8.72 13.03 1.49
N GLN A 150 -8.81 11.94 0.72
CA GLN A 150 -9.28 10.64 1.22
C GLN A 150 -8.13 9.73 1.63
N VAL A 151 -6.95 9.91 1.02
CA VAL A 151 -5.76 9.08 1.23
C VAL A 151 -4.90 9.62 2.37
N SER A 152 -4.55 10.90 2.31
CA SER A 152 -3.68 11.57 3.28
C SER A 152 -4.12 13.02 3.44
N PRO A 153 -5.19 13.30 4.22
CA PRO A 153 -5.69 14.66 4.48
C PRO A 153 -4.78 15.41 5.45
N GLU A 154 -3.49 15.45 5.15
CA GLU A 154 -2.47 16.13 5.94
C GLU A 154 -1.96 17.38 5.23
N PHE A 155 -1.56 18.36 6.02
CA PHE A 155 -0.88 19.56 5.55
C PHE A 155 0.45 19.17 4.87
N ARG A 156 0.78 19.89 3.79
CA ARG A 156 1.91 19.69 2.84
C ARG A 156 1.56 18.90 1.58
N GLU A 157 1.81 19.56 0.47
CA GLU A 157 1.47 19.15 -0.88
C GLU A 157 2.33 18.01 -1.42
N PHE A 158 3.65 17.99 -1.16
CA PHE A 158 4.54 16.99 -1.74
C PHE A 158 4.27 15.59 -1.18
N GLU A 159 4.31 15.45 0.14
CA GLU A 159 4.11 14.18 0.84
C GLU A 159 2.72 13.60 0.56
N ARG A 160 1.69 14.46 0.62
CA ARG A 160 0.31 14.10 0.26
C ARG A 160 0.19 13.65 -1.19
N THR A 161 0.83 14.36 -2.12
CA THR A 161 0.78 14.01 -3.55
C THR A 161 1.48 12.67 -3.79
N VAL A 162 2.67 12.46 -3.22
CA VAL A 162 3.41 11.19 -3.38
C VAL A 162 2.61 10.01 -2.83
N THR A 163 2.01 10.12 -1.64
CA THR A 163 1.18 9.04 -1.08
C THR A 163 -0.06 8.76 -1.92
N THR A 164 -0.68 9.80 -2.48
CA THR A 164 -1.85 9.66 -3.37
C THR A 164 -1.48 9.01 -4.70
N VAL A 165 -0.35 9.41 -5.30
CA VAL A 165 0.21 8.78 -6.51
C VAL A 165 0.53 7.31 -6.26
N ILE A 166 1.20 6.97 -5.15
CA ILE A 166 1.48 5.58 -4.78
C ILE A 166 0.17 4.80 -4.60
N SER A 167 -0.84 5.40 -3.98
CA SER A 167 -2.14 4.75 -3.80
C SER A 167 -2.81 4.46 -5.14
N ALA A 168 -2.86 5.43 -6.06
CA ALA A 168 -3.39 5.24 -7.41
C ALA A 168 -2.59 4.18 -8.18
N TYR A 169 -1.26 4.18 -8.04
CA TYR A 169 -0.34 3.26 -8.70
C TYR A 169 -0.57 1.81 -8.28
N LEU A 170 -0.78 1.58 -6.99
CA LEU A 170 -0.94 0.23 -6.42
C LEU A 170 -2.37 -0.30 -6.54
N ARG A 171 -3.37 0.57 -6.72
CA ARG A 171 -4.80 0.20 -6.70
C ARG A 171 -5.16 -0.94 -7.64
N PRO A 172 -4.74 -0.96 -8.92
CA PRO A 172 -5.13 -2.03 -9.85
C PRO A 172 -4.63 -3.41 -9.40
N VAL A 173 -3.36 -3.48 -9.00
CA VAL A 173 -2.70 -4.72 -8.56
C VAL A 173 -3.30 -5.20 -7.25
N MET A 174 -3.42 -4.32 -6.26
CA MET A 174 -3.95 -4.67 -4.94
C MET A 174 -5.43 -5.04 -4.97
N ARG A 175 -6.24 -4.34 -5.77
CA ARG A 175 -7.66 -4.67 -5.93
C ARG A 175 -7.86 -6.06 -6.54
N SER A 176 -7.09 -6.40 -7.57
CA SER A 176 -7.10 -7.73 -8.19
C SER A 176 -6.71 -8.80 -7.16
N TYR A 177 -5.63 -8.57 -6.43
CA TYR A 177 -5.14 -9.48 -5.40
C TYR A 177 -6.13 -9.69 -4.25
N LEU A 178 -6.54 -8.61 -3.58
CA LEU A 178 -7.37 -8.66 -2.37
C LEU A 178 -8.75 -9.27 -2.64
N ARG A 179 -9.36 -8.99 -3.80
CA ARG A 179 -10.65 -9.60 -4.18
C ARG A 179 -10.58 -11.13 -4.26
N ARG A 180 -9.41 -11.69 -4.60
CA ARG A 180 -9.21 -13.14 -4.66
C ARG A 180 -9.09 -13.79 -3.28
N LEU A 181 -8.87 -13.00 -2.23
CA LEU A 181 -8.88 -13.47 -0.84
C LEU A 181 -10.29 -13.57 -0.26
N ALA A 182 -11.23 -12.75 -0.74
CA ALA A 182 -12.62 -12.72 -0.28
C ALA A 182 -13.29 -14.11 -0.16
N PRO A 183 -13.21 -15.02 -1.15
CA PRO A 183 -13.85 -16.33 -1.05
C PRO A 183 -13.16 -17.29 -0.07
N LEU A 184 -11.95 -16.99 0.40
CA LEU A 184 -11.14 -17.90 1.23
C LEU A 184 -11.58 -17.94 2.69
N ALA A 185 -12.42 -17.00 3.15
CA ALA A 185 -12.87 -16.89 4.53
C ALA A 185 -14.34 -16.41 4.61
N ASP A 186 -14.90 -16.36 5.82
CA ASP A 186 -16.17 -15.66 6.05
C ASP A 186 -15.96 -14.15 6.15
N ALA A 187 -14.84 -13.74 6.76
CA ALA A 187 -14.38 -12.35 6.79
C ALA A 187 -12.85 -12.29 6.59
N VAL A 188 -12.41 -11.26 5.85
CA VAL A 188 -10.97 -10.98 5.65
C VAL A 188 -10.66 -9.60 6.22
N ALA A 189 -9.63 -9.53 7.04
CA ALA A 189 -9.06 -8.30 7.55
C ALA A 189 -7.59 -8.20 7.17
N VAL A 190 -7.16 -7.05 6.68
CA VAL A 190 -5.82 -6.83 6.15
C VAL A 190 -5.02 -5.96 7.11
N MET A 191 -3.78 -6.35 7.38
CA MET A 191 -2.84 -5.60 8.21
C MET A 191 -2.42 -4.32 7.50
N THR A 192 -2.30 -3.24 8.27
CA THR A 192 -1.83 -1.94 7.80
C THR A 192 -0.46 -1.62 8.41
N SER A 193 0.26 -0.67 7.81
CA SER A 193 1.53 -0.16 8.33
C SER A 193 1.44 0.45 9.73
N ALA A 194 0.25 0.91 10.14
CA ALA A 194 -0.03 1.37 11.50
C ALA A 194 -0.16 0.22 12.53
N GLY A 195 -0.02 -1.04 12.10
CA GLY A 195 -0.13 -2.23 12.93
C GLY A 195 -1.55 -2.54 13.38
N GLY A 196 -2.56 -2.07 12.63
CA GLY A 196 -3.97 -2.38 12.83
C GLY A 196 -4.54 -3.18 11.66
N LEU A 197 -5.62 -3.92 11.91
CA LEU A 197 -6.38 -4.64 10.88
C LEU A 197 -7.54 -3.78 10.38
N VAL A 198 -7.76 -3.79 9.06
CA VAL A 198 -8.93 -3.14 8.42
C VAL A 198 -9.71 -4.16 7.59
N PRO A 199 -11.03 -4.02 7.43
CA PRO A 199 -11.81 -4.89 6.54
C PRO A 199 -11.29 -4.86 5.10
N LEU A 200 -11.45 -5.99 4.38
CA LEU A 200 -10.99 -6.14 2.99
C LEU A 200 -11.39 -4.98 2.07
N ASP A 201 -12.66 -4.56 2.12
CA ASP A 201 -13.18 -3.50 1.26
C ASP A 201 -12.48 -2.16 1.53
N ALA A 202 -12.21 -1.85 2.80
CA ALA A 202 -11.45 -0.66 3.18
C ALA A 202 -9.97 -0.75 2.76
N ALA A 203 -9.38 -1.95 2.78
CA ALA A 203 -8.00 -2.18 2.35
C ALA A 203 -7.82 -1.95 0.84
N VAL A 204 -8.81 -2.35 0.02
CA VAL A 204 -8.81 -2.16 -1.43
C VAL A 204 -8.71 -0.68 -1.83
N ASP A 205 -9.26 0.21 -1.02
CA ASP A 205 -9.28 1.65 -1.29
C ASP A 205 -8.09 2.42 -0.69
N ARG A 206 -7.25 1.76 0.12
CA ARG A 206 -6.08 2.38 0.78
C ARG A 206 -4.80 1.56 0.60
N PRO A 207 -4.40 1.22 -0.64
CA PRO A 207 -3.27 0.31 -0.85
C PRO A 207 -1.92 0.85 -0.34
N ALA A 208 -1.72 2.17 -0.28
CA ALA A 208 -0.49 2.73 0.31
C ALA A 208 -0.37 2.43 1.82
N ALA A 209 -1.49 2.30 2.55
CA ALA A 209 -1.48 1.93 3.96
C ALA A 209 -1.10 0.46 4.20
N LEU A 210 -0.99 -0.35 3.13
CA LEU A 210 -0.60 -1.77 3.20
C LEU A 210 0.89 -1.97 2.96
N LEU A 211 1.62 -0.93 2.55
CA LEU A 211 3.07 -0.96 2.43
C LEU A 211 3.68 -1.30 3.79
N LEU A 212 4.59 -2.28 3.82
CA LEU A 212 5.23 -2.75 5.05
C LEU A 212 4.25 -3.31 6.11
N SER A 213 3.09 -3.84 5.67
CA SER A 213 2.11 -4.45 6.57
C SER A 213 2.62 -5.72 7.28
N GLY A 214 3.45 -6.52 6.62
CA GLY A 214 4.08 -7.72 7.22
C GLY A 214 4.93 -7.38 8.45
N PRO A 215 5.97 -6.54 8.31
CA PRO A 215 6.80 -6.08 9.44
C PRO A 215 5.99 -5.45 10.57
N ALA A 216 4.97 -4.64 10.25
CA ALA A 216 4.08 -4.06 11.27
C ALA A 216 3.36 -5.13 12.10
N GLY A 217 2.96 -6.24 11.48
CA GLY A 217 2.41 -7.41 12.18
C GLY A 217 3.43 -8.08 13.09
N GLY A 218 4.68 -8.25 12.62
CA GLY A 218 5.80 -8.77 13.40
C GLY A 218 6.08 -7.93 14.65
N VAL A 219 6.12 -6.60 14.51
CA VAL A 219 6.29 -5.67 15.64
C VAL A 219 5.16 -5.82 16.66
N ARG A 220 3.89 -5.88 16.22
CA ARG A 220 2.75 -6.09 17.13
C ARG A 220 2.83 -7.41 17.89
N ALA A 221 3.23 -8.48 17.21
CA ALA A 221 3.43 -9.79 17.85
C ALA A 221 4.59 -9.74 18.86
N GLY A 222 5.71 -9.09 18.51
CA GLY A 222 6.86 -8.90 19.38
C GLY A 222 6.51 -8.12 20.65
N VAL A 223 5.72 -7.05 20.54
CA VAL A 223 5.21 -6.29 21.70
C VAL A 223 4.37 -7.18 22.60
N ALA A 224 3.44 -7.95 22.04
CA ALA A 224 2.61 -8.87 22.83
C ALA A 224 3.44 -9.94 23.55
N ALA A 225 4.45 -10.50 22.89
CA ALA A 225 5.36 -11.48 23.46
C ALA A 225 6.23 -10.89 24.58
N ALA A 226 6.79 -9.69 24.37
CA ALA A 226 7.60 -8.97 25.36
C ALA A 226 6.78 -8.68 26.63
N MET A 227 5.55 -8.17 26.48
CA MET A 227 4.65 -7.92 27.60
C MET A 227 4.30 -9.20 28.36
N ALA A 228 4.00 -10.30 27.65
CA ALA A 228 3.72 -11.59 28.27
C ALA A 228 4.92 -12.16 29.04
N ALA A 229 6.14 -11.85 28.61
CA ALA A 229 7.38 -12.24 29.27
C ALA A 229 7.85 -11.25 30.37
N GLY A 230 7.10 -10.16 30.60
CA GLY A 230 7.43 -9.17 31.63
C GLY A 230 8.52 -8.17 31.24
N PHE A 231 8.84 -8.03 29.95
CA PHE A 231 9.75 -7.01 29.45
C PHE A 231 9.00 -5.72 29.11
N ALA A 232 9.48 -4.60 29.64
CA ALA A 232 8.93 -3.27 29.36
C ALA A 232 9.39 -2.73 27.99
N ASP A 233 10.62 -3.07 27.60
CA ASP A 233 11.27 -2.61 26.38
C ASP A 233 11.74 -3.82 25.57
N ALA A 234 11.54 -3.77 24.25
CA ALA A 234 11.99 -4.80 23.33
C ALA A 234 12.39 -4.18 21.98
N VAL A 235 13.36 -4.81 21.33
CA VAL A 235 13.72 -4.55 19.92
C VAL A 235 13.29 -5.79 19.15
N THR A 236 12.48 -5.59 18.11
CA THR A 236 12.13 -6.66 17.18
C THR A 236 13.18 -6.74 16.08
N PHE A 237 13.49 -7.96 15.65
CA PHE A 237 14.44 -8.19 14.58
C PHE A 237 13.89 -9.32 13.71
N ASP A 238 13.50 -8.99 12.49
CA ASP A 238 13.01 -9.95 11.50
C ASP A 238 13.96 -10.00 10.31
N MET A 239 14.50 -11.18 10.03
CA MET A 239 15.45 -11.39 8.95
C MET A 239 14.89 -12.43 7.99
N GLY A 240 14.52 -11.97 6.80
CA GLY A 240 14.09 -12.80 5.69
C GLY A 240 15.25 -13.16 4.74
N GLY A 241 14.92 -13.76 3.62
CA GLY A 241 15.89 -14.07 2.55
C GLY A 241 16.29 -12.86 1.69
N THR A 242 15.63 -11.70 1.85
CA THR A 242 15.80 -10.52 0.98
C THR A 242 15.96 -9.22 1.76
N SER A 243 15.31 -9.09 2.92
CA SER A 243 15.34 -7.90 3.77
C SER A 243 15.61 -8.26 5.23
N THR A 244 15.96 -7.23 6.00
CA THR A 244 16.00 -7.29 7.47
C THR A 244 15.28 -6.06 7.99
N ASP A 245 14.29 -6.28 8.83
CA ASP A 245 13.44 -5.26 9.44
C ASP A 245 13.75 -5.20 10.95
N VAL A 246 14.07 -4.00 11.45
CA VAL A 246 14.43 -3.72 12.85
C VAL A 246 13.54 -2.63 13.41
#